data_AF-A0A372ZLG8-F1
#
_entry.id   AF-A0A372ZLG8-F1
#
_cell.length_a   1.000
_cell.length_b   1.000
_cell.length_c   1.000
_cell.angle_alpha   90.00
_cell.angle_beta   90.00
_cell.angle_gamma   90.00
#
_symmetry.space_group_name_H-M   'P 1'
#
loop_
_entity.id
_entity.type
_entity.pdbx_description
1 polymer ?
#
loop_
_entity_poly.entity_id
_entity_poly.type
_entity_poly.pdbx_seq_one_letter_code
_entity_poly.pdbx_strand_id
1 'polypeptide(L)'
;MSRSAHEAEVRRERFARGLEVLERIDGEVGRRVVDALGDVSPELGHQVVAWGFGEIYSRPGLPPRDRQLVTLGMLTALGGCEPQLEVHVNASLNVGLTPQEIVEALLHSAGYCGFPKALNATFVAKKVFGERGLLPVAADRQGDQRDDQREDRPTDRQAGRPAD
;
A
#
# COMPACT_ATOMS: atom_id res chain seq x y z
N MET A 1 -28.52 -9.26 -30.61
CA MET A 1 -28.73 -8.50 -29.35
C MET A 1 -28.93 -7.03 -29.68
N SER A 2 -29.81 -6.33 -28.94
CA SER A 2 -29.93 -4.86 -29.03
C SER A 2 -28.70 -4.19 -28.41
N ARG A 3 -28.30 -3.01 -28.90
CA ARG A 3 -27.20 -2.21 -28.34
C ARG A 3 -27.35 -1.99 -26.83
N SER A 4 -28.57 -1.73 -26.36
CA SER A 4 -28.87 -1.56 -24.94
C SER A 4 -28.65 -2.83 -24.11
N ALA A 5 -28.93 -4.02 -24.67
CA ALA A 5 -28.71 -5.28 -23.97
C ALA A 5 -27.22 -5.58 -23.80
N HIS A 6 -26.41 -5.26 -24.83
CA HIS A 6 -24.96 -5.41 -24.78
C HIS A 6 -24.32 -4.43 -23.78
N GLU A 7 -24.74 -3.16 -23.75
CA GLU A 7 -24.24 -2.18 -22.79
C GLU A 7 -24.53 -2.59 -21.33
N ALA A 8 -25.73 -3.14 -21.07
CA ALA A 8 -26.09 -3.65 -19.75
C ALA A 8 -25.28 -4.89 -19.33
N GLU A 9 -24.96 -5.77 -20.29
CA GLU A 9 -24.11 -6.94 -20.06
C GLU A 9 -22.68 -6.54 -19.71
N VAL A 10 -22.05 -5.68 -20.52
CA VAL A 10 -20.70 -5.16 -20.26
C VAL A 10 -20.62 -4.47 -18.89
N ARG A 11 -21.65 -3.71 -18.52
CA ARG A 11 -21.73 -3.07 -17.20
C ARG A 11 -21.76 -4.10 -16.06
N ARG A 12 -22.54 -5.18 -16.19
CA ARG A 12 -22.60 -6.26 -15.19
C ARG A 12 -21.28 -7.02 -15.09
N GLU A 13 -20.63 -7.32 -16.21
CA GLU A 13 -19.35 -8.03 -16.23
C GLU A 13 -18.23 -7.24 -15.55
N ARG A 14 -18.14 -5.93 -15.81
CA ARG A 14 -17.17 -5.04 -15.16
C ARG A 14 -17.37 -5.03 -13.65
N PHE A 15 -18.62 -4.93 -13.21
CA PHE A 15 -18.96 -4.95 -11.78
C PHE A 15 -18.63 -6.30 -11.13
N ALA A 16 -18.98 -7.43 -11.77
CA ALA A 16 -18.68 -8.76 -11.26
C ALA A 16 -17.17 -8.99 -11.06
N ARG A 17 -16.36 -8.67 -12.08
CA ARG A 17 -14.90 -8.72 -11.96
C ARG A 17 -14.38 -7.77 -10.89
N GLY A 18 -14.97 -6.58 -10.78
CA GLY A 18 -14.64 -5.61 -9.75
C GLY A 18 -14.86 -6.13 -8.34
N LEU A 19 -15.98 -6.81 -8.10
CA LEU A 19 -16.27 -7.41 -6.78
C LEU A 19 -15.24 -8.48 -6.40
N GLU A 20 -14.85 -9.35 -7.33
CA GLU A 20 -13.82 -10.37 -7.07
C GLU A 20 -12.48 -9.74 -6.66
N VAL A 21 -12.09 -8.65 -7.34
CA VAL A 21 -10.83 -7.95 -7.06
C VAL A 21 -10.92 -7.16 -5.75
N LEU A 22 -12.04 -6.47 -5.49
CA LEU A 22 -12.29 -5.76 -4.24
C LEU A 22 -12.20 -6.73 -3.05
N GLU A 23 -12.83 -7.90 -3.17
CA GLU A 23 -12.82 -8.88 -2.10
C GLU A 23 -11.42 -9.38 -1.77
N ARG A 24 -10.61 -9.65 -2.80
CA ARG A 24 -9.23 -10.10 -2.62
C ARG A 24 -8.33 -9.05 -1.97
N ILE A 25 -8.59 -7.75 -2.19
CA ILE A 25 -7.72 -6.65 -1.76
C ILE A 25 -8.21 -6.06 -0.43
N ASP A 26 -9.45 -5.56 -0.42
CA ASP A 26 -9.99 -4.78 0.70
C ASP A 26 -10.90 -5.62 1.62
N GLY A 27 -11.41 -6.75 1.13
CA GLY A 27 -12.32 -7.64 1.86
C GLY A 27 -13.55 -6.90 2.40
N GLU A 28 -13.94 -7.23 3.64
CA GLU A 28 -15.11 -6.65 4.30
C GLU A 28 -15.05 -5.11 4.44
N VAL A 29 -13.85 -4.54 4.59
CA VAL A 29 -13.68 -3.08 4.71
C VAL A 29 -14.09 -2.39 3.40
N GLY A 30 -13.65 -2.91 2.26
CA GLY A 30 -14.02 -2.38 0.94
C GLY A 30 -15.53 -2.49 0.67
N ARG A 31 -16.15 -3.60 1.06
CA ARG A 31 -17.60 -3.78 0.90
C ARG A 31 -18.38 -2.75 1.71
N ARG A 32 -17.99 -2.52 2.97
CA ARG A 32 -18.64 -1.51 3.83
C ARG A 32 -18.59 -0.11 3.22
N VAL A 33 -17.50 0.27 2.55
CA VAL A 33 -17.41 1.57 1.85
C VAL A 33 -18.41 1.64 0.70
N VAL A 34 -18.54 0.58 -0.10
CA VAL A 34 -19.48 0.53 -1.23
C VAL A 34 -20.93 0.56 -0.73
N ASP A 35 -21.23 -0.22 0.31
CA ASP A 35 -22.58 -0.29 0.91
C ASP A 35 -22.99 1.07 1.52
N ALA A 36 -22.05 1.77 2.17
CA ALA A 36 -22.28 3.10 2.74
C ALA A 36 -22.58 4.19 1.69
N LEU A 37 -22.37 3.92 0.39
CA LEU A 37 -22.75 4.82 -0.68
C LEU A 37 -24.16 4.53 -1.24
N GLY A 38 -24.81 3.45 -0.82
CA GLY A 38 -26.04 2.96 -1.42
C GLY A 38 -27.27 3.87 -1.23
N ASP A 39 -27.30 4.69 -0.20
CA ASP A 39 -28.39 5.64 0.09
C ASP A 39 -28.16 7.03 -0.52
N VAL A 40 -26.89 7.41 -0.76
CA VAL A 40 -26.51 8.74 -1.26
C VAL A 40 -26.12 8.74 -2.74
N SER A 41 -25.35 7.76 -3.20
CA SER A 41 -24.85 7.67 -4.58
C SER A 41 -24.52 6.22 -4.98
N PRO A 42 -25.55 5.43 -5.32
CA PRO A 42 -25.37 4.06 -5.82
C PRO A 42 -24.45 3.98 -7.04
N GLU A 43 -24.50 5.00 -7.92
CA GLU A 43 -23.65 5.03 -9.11
C GLU A 43 -22.18 5.20 -8.75
N LEU A 44 -21.85 6.01 -7.74
CA LEU A 44 -20.47 6.14 -7.29
C LEU A 44 -19.96 4.81 -6.72
N GLY A 45 -20.76 4.13 -5.88
CA GLY A 45 -20.44 2.79 -5.40
C GLY A 45 -20.23 1.80 -6.55
N HIS A 46 -21.09 1.86 -7.58
CA HIS A 46 -20.92 1.06 -8.78
C HIS A 46 -19.59 1.34 -9.49
N GLN A 47 -19.21 2.60 -9.69
CA GLN A 47 -17.97 2.96 -10.41
C GLN A 47 -16.71 2.62 -9.61
N VAL A 48 -16.73 2.76 -8.28
CA VAL A 48 -15.64 2.28 -7.41
C VAL A 48 -15.36 0.80 -7.68
N VAL A 49 -16.41 -0.02 -7.75
CA VAL A 49 -16.28 -1.46 -8.02
C VAL A 49 -15.93 -1.73 -9.48
N ALA A 50 -16.79 -1.30 -10.42
CA ALA A 50 -16.72 -1.69 -11.81
C ALA A 50 -15.51 -1.11 -12.54
N TRP A 51 -15.22 0.17 -12.34
CA TRP A 51 -14.08 0.82 -12.98
C TRP A 51 -12.84 0.75 -12.10
N GLY A 52 -12.93 1.16 -10.83
CA GLY A 52 -11.79 1.15 -9.91
C GLY A 52 -11.20 -0.26 -9.77
N PHE A 53 -11.97 -1.20 -9.23
CA PHE A 53 -11.48 -2.57 -9.05
C PHE A 53 -11.50 -3.38 -10.35
N GLY A 54 -12.57 -3.27 -11.13
CA GLY A 54 -12.81 -4.11 -12.31
C GLY A 54 -11.95 -3.77 -13.53
N GLU A 55 -11.43 -2.54 -13.63
CA GLU A 55 -10.58 -2.11 -14.76
C GLU A 55 -9.21 -1.58 -14.37
N ILE A 56 -9.04 -0.93 -13.22
CA ILE A 56 -7.74 -0.36 -12.82
C ILE A 56 -6.93 -1.35 -11.98
N TYR A 57 -7.49 -1.89 -10.90
CA TYR A 57 -6.80 -2.84 -10.04
C TYR A 57 -6.68 -4.25 -10.64
N SER A 58 -7.55 -4.62 -11.58
CA SER A 58 -7.53 -5.93 -12.24
C SER A 58 -6.39 -6.10 -13.27
N ARG A 59 -5.71 -5.00 -13.65
CA ARG A 59 -4.66 -5.03 -14.69
C ARG A 59 -3.42 -5.83 -14.21
N PRO A 60 -2.78 -6.61 -15.09
CA PRO A 60 -1.70 -7.51 -14.68
C PRO A 60 -0.33 -6.84 -14.50
N GLY A 61 -0.16 -5.58 -14.91
CA GLY A 61 1.17 -4.95 -14.99
C GLY A 61 1.87 -4.66 -13.67
N LEU A 62 1.13 -4.60 -12.55
CA LEU A 62 1.69 -4.46 -11.20
C LEU A 62 0.93 -5.38 -10.25
N PRO A 63 1.62 -6.12 -9.36
CA PRO A 63 0.96 -6.93 -8.35
C PRO A 63 0.21 -6.05 -7.33
N PRO A 64 -0.81 -6.58 -6.64
CA PRO A 64 -1.63 -5.80 -5.71
C PRO A 64 -0.82 -5.09 -4.61
N ARG A 65 0.22 -5.76 -4.09
CA ARG A 65 1.13 -5.22 -3.08
C ARG A 65 1.78 -3.90 -3.54
N ASP A 66 2.36 -3.90 -4.73
CA ASP A 66 3.06 -2.74 -5.27
C ASP A 66 2.08 -1.59 -5.58
N ARG A 67 0.86 -1.92 -6.02
CA ARG A 67 -0.21 -0.92 -6.21
C ARG A 67 -0.59 -0.25 -4.90
N GLN A 68 -0.66 -1.00 -3.80
CA GLN A 68 -0.98 -0.43 -2.51
C GLN A 68 0.13 0.51 -2.01
N LEU A 69 1.41 0.20 -2.26
CA LEU A 69 2.50 1.15 -1.97
C LEU A 69 2.30 2.49 -2.70
N VAL A 70 1.96 2.44 -3.99
CA VAL A 70 1.67 3.65 -4.78
C VAL A 70 0.46 4.39 -4.20
N THR A 71 -0.63 3.67 -3.90
CA THR A 71 -1.83 4.27 -3.33
C THR A 71 -1.56 4.95 -1.98
N LEU A 72 -0.83 4.28 -1.07
CA LEU A 72 -0.46 4.87 0.21
C LEU A 72 0.33 6.17 0.01
N GLY A 73 1.37 6.15 -0.83
CA GLY A 73 2.16 7.34 -1.13
C GLY A 73 1.33 8.49 -1.70
N MET A 74 0.42 8.19 -2.63
CA MET A 74 -0.45 9.20 -3.24
C MET A 74 -1.46 9.79 -2.25
N LEU A 75 -2.10 8.96 -1.42
CA LEU A 75 -3.06 9.43 -0.41
C LEU A 75 -2.36 10.27 0.68
N THR A 76 -1.15 9.86 1.07
CA THR A 76 -0.32 10.66 1.98
C THR A 76 0.05 12.00 1.34
N ALA A 77 0.49 12.01 0.08
CA ALA A 77 0.88 13.24 -0.61
C ALA A 77 -0.29 14.20 -0.83
N LEU A 78 -1.49 13.70 -1.10
CA LEU A 78 -2.72 14.50 -1.19
C LEU A 78 -3.05 15.15 0.17
N GLY A 79 -3.04 14.37 1.25
CA GLY A 79 -3.46 14.81 2.59
C GLY A 79 -4.97 15.05 2.68
N GLY A 80 -5.53 15.03 3.90
CA GLY A 80 -6.99 15.12 4.07
C GLY A 80 -7.75 13.87 3.59
N CYS A 81 -7.03 12.78 3.34
CA CYS A 81 -7.56 11.49 2.88
C CYS A 81 -7.41 10.41 3.96
N GLU A 82 -7.40 10.79 5.24
CA GLU A 82 -7.20 9.87 6.37
C GLU A 82 -8.20 8.69 6.37
N PRO A 83 -9.51 8.86 6.07
CA PRO A 83 -10.44 7.74 5.96
C PRO A 83 -10.05 6.74 4.86
N GLN A 84 -9.56 7.23 3.71
CA GLN A 84 -9.10 6.38 2.61
C GLN A 84 -7.76 5.72 2.95
N LEU A 85 -6.85 6.43 3.62
CA LEU A 85 -5.61 5.84 4.12
C LEU A 85 -5.90 4.67 5.06
N GLU A 86 -6.89 4.78 5.95
CA GLU A 86 -7.26 3.70 6.86
C GLU A 86 -7.72 2.43 6.13
N VAL A 87 -8.55 2.60 5.09
CA VAL A 87 -8.96 1.52 4.18
C VAL A 87 -7.74 0.90 3.50
N HIS A 88 -6.85 1.74 2.95
CA HIS A 88 -5.71 1.27 2.17
C HIS A 88 -4.57 0.69 3.01
N VAL A 89 -4.42 1.07 4.28
CA VAL A 89 -3.50 0.39 5.21
C VAL A 89 -4.01 -1.02 5.52
N ASN A 90 -5.32 -1.19 5.75
CA ASN A 90 -5.91 -2.52 5.90
C ASN A 90 -5.71 -3.37 4.64
N ALA A 91 -5.99 -2.80 3.47
CA ALA A 91 -5.79 -3.44 2.18
C ALA A 91 -4.33 -3.86 1.95
N SER A 92 -3.39 -2.97 2.28
CA SER A 92 -1.94 -3.22 2.19
C SER A 92 -1.54 -4.47 2.96
N LEU A 93 -2.00 -4.59 4.20
CA LEU A 93 -1.75 -5.77 5.04
C LEU A 93 -2.38 -7.03 4.46
N ASN A 94 -3.60 -6.94 3.89
CA ASN A 94 -4.27 -8.08 3.28
C ASN A 94 -3.52 -8.62 2.04
N VAL A 95 -2.91 -7.73 1.25
CA VAL A 95 -2.13 -8.10 0.05
C VAL A 95 -0.65 -8.36 0.35
N GLY A 96 -0.29 -8.48 1.63
CA GLY A 96 1.02 -8.97 2.06
C GLY A 96 2.09 -7.92 2.28
N LEU A 97 1.76 -6.62 2.41
CA LEU A 97 2.70 -5.68 3.03
C LEU A 97 2.81 -5.95 4.52
N THR A 98 4.02 -5.81 5.04
CA THR A 98 4.29 -5.81 6.48
C THR A 98 4.07 -4.41 7.07
N PRO A 99 3.79 -4.30 8.39
CA PRO A 99 3.74 -3.00 9.06
C PRO A 99 5.02 -2.17 8.87
N GLN A 100 6.18 -2.83 8.82
CA GLN A 100 7.49 -2.21 8.59
C GLN A 100 7.55 -1.54 7.22
N GLU A 101 7.16 -2.23 6.17
CA GLU A 101 7.20 -1.69 4.80
C GLU A 101 6.22 -0.53 4.62
N ILE A 102 5.07 -0.58 5.28
CA ILE A 102 4.12 0.54 5.31
C ILE A 102 4.75 1.74 6.01
N VAL A 103 5.34 1.56 7.21
CA VAL A 103 6.00 2.66 7.94
C VAL A 103 7.14 3.25 7.13
N GLU A 104 7.96 2.42 6.48
CA GLU A 104 9.08 2.88 5.66
C GLU A 104 8.60 3.71 4.45
N ALA A 105 7.53 3.28 3.78
CA ALA A 105 6.93 4.05 2.69
C ALA A 105 6.41 5.42 3.16
N LEU A 106 5.76 5.47 4.32
CA LEU A 106 5.25 6.72 4.91
C LEU A 106 6.40 7.64 5.37
N LEU A 107 7.46 7.09 5.95
CA LEU A 107 8.68 7.84 6.28
C LEU A 107 9.31 8.43 5.02
N HIS A 108 9.48 7.62 3.98
CA HIS A 108 10.07 8.06 2.72
C HIS A 108 9.25 9.17 2.05
N SER A 109 7.91 9.11 2.17
CA SER A 109 7.02 10.16 1.64
C SER A 109 7.28 11.55 2.24
N ALA A 110 7.81 11.63 3.47
CA ALA A 110 8.10 12.91 4.13
C ALA A 110 9.10 13.78 3.34
N GLY A 111 10.01 13.16 2.58
CA GLY A 111 10.94 13.88 1.70
C GLY A 111 10.26 14.59 0.53
N TYR A 112 9.06 14.16 0.13
CA TYR A 112 8.35 14.69 -1.04
C TYR A 112 7.16 15.57 -0.66
N CYS A 113 6.39 15.17 0.36
CA CYS A 113 5.17 15.88 0.75
C CYS A 113 5.25 16.58 2.12
N GLY A 114 6.41 16.52 2.78
CA GLY A 114 6.67 17.15 4.07
C GLY A 114 6.18 16.34 5.27
N PHE A 115 6.78 16.63 6.43
CA PHE A 115 6.50 15.94 7.69
C PHE A 115 5.02 15.97 8.14
N PRO A 116 4.26 17.07 8.03
CA PRO A 116 2.88 17.09 8.51
C PRO A 116 2.00 16.00 7.89
N LYS A 117 2.11 15.80 6.56
CA LYS A 117 1.32 14.79 5.85
C LYS A 117 1.79 13.37 6.18
N ALA A 118 3.10 13.15 6.23
CA ALA A 118 3.67 11.87 6.62
C ALA A 118 3.31 11.47 8.07
N LEU A 119 3.29 12.43 8.99
CA LEU A 119 2.87 12.21 10.39
C LEU A 119 1.40 11.82 10.46
N ASN A 120 0.50 12.54 9.79
CA ASN A 120 -0.93 12.20 9.74
C ASN A 120 -1.13 10.77 9.22
N ALA A 121 -0.48 10.41 8.11
CA ALA A 121 -0.57 9.07 7.57
C ALA A 121 0.01 8.00 8.52
N THR A 122 1.10 8.31 9.21
CA THR A 122 1.71 7.40 10.20
C THR A 122 0.77 7.18 11.40
N PHE A 123 0.04 8.20 11.84
CA PHE A 123 -0.97 8.03 12.90
C PHE A 123 -2.17 7.20 12.46
N VAL A 124 -2.60 7.32 11.20
CA VAL A 124 -3.61 6.42 10.62
C VAL A 124 -3.10 4.98 10.59
N ALA A 125 -1.86 4.75 10.15
CA ALA A 125 -1.25 3.42 10.16
C ALA A 125 -1.15 2.85 11.59
N LYS A 126 -0.73 3.68 12.57
CA LYS A 126 -0.68 3.30 13.99
C LYS A 126 -2.06 2.86 14.50
N LYS A 127 -3.14 3.56 14.14
CA LYS A 127 -4.51 3.19 14.51
C LYS A 127 -4.83 1.77 14.01
N VAL A 128 -4.66 1.53 12.71
CA VAL A 128 -4.93 0.21 12.09
C VAL A 128 -4.06 -0.88 12.68
N PHE A 129 -2.77 -0.62 12.92
CA PHE A 129 -1.87 -1.59 13.54
C PHE A 129 -2.31 -1.92 14.98
N GLY A 130 -2.78 -0.94 15.74
CA GLY A 130 -3.35 -1.17 17.07
C GLY A 130 -4.59 -2.07 17.02
N GLU A 131 -5.51 -1.79 16.10
CA GLU A 131 -6.74 -2.59 15.89
C GLU A 131 -6.42 -4.04 15.46
N ARG A 132 -5.34 -4.25 14.71
CA ARG A 132 -4.88 -5.57 14.27
C ARG A 132 -3.88 -6.25 15.22
N GLY A 133 -3.55 -5.66 16.35
CA GLY A 133 -2.59 -6.22 17.32
C GLY A 133 -1.14 -6.32 16.79
N LEU A 134 -0.74 -5.42 15.88
CA LEU A 134 0.55 -5.41 15.19
C LEU A 134 1.56 -4.43 15.81
N LEU A 135 1.24 -3.83 16.96
CA LEU A 135 2.13 -2.93 17.68
C LEU A 135 2.87 -3.65 18.82
N PRO A 136 4.15 -3.29 19.10
CA PRO A 136 4.96 -2.34 18.37
C PRO A 136 5.46 -2.90 17.02
N VAL A 137 5.62 -2.03 16.02
CA VAL A 137 6.28 -2.41 14.76
C VAL A 137 7.75 -2.67 15.09
N ALA A 138 8.16 -3.94 15.13
CA ALA A 138 9.54 -4.30 15.46
C ALA A 138 10.50 -3.72 14.40
N ALA A 139 11.57 -3.07 14.86
CA ALA A 139 12.66 -2.65 14.00
C ALA A 139 13.41 -3.87 13.47
N ASP A 140 13.82 -3.80 12.21
CA ASP A 140 14.51 -4.91 11.54
C ASP A 140 15.91 -5.09 12.15
N ARG A 141 16.20 -6.27 12.72
CA ARG A 141 17.54 -6.63 13.22
C ARG A 141 18.50 -7.08 12.10
N GLN A 142 18.08 -6.99 10.84
CA GLN A 142 18.82 -7.54 9.70
C GLN A 142 20.02 -6.69 9.23
N GLY A 143 20.24 -5.51 9.81
CA GLY A 143 21.39 -4.64 9.52
C GLY A 143 22.65 -4.93 10.35
N ASP A 144 22.50 -5.46 11.56
CA ASP A 144 23.56 -5.49 12.58
C ASP A 144 24.67 -6.53 12.32
N GLN A 145 24.37 -7.59 11.55
CA GLN A 145 25.32 -8.69 11.32
C GLN A 145 26.33 -8.43 10.19
N ARG A 146 26.25 -7.30 9.48
CA ARG A 146 27.13 -7.01 8.33
C ARG A 146 28.36 -6.15 8.68
N ASP A 147 28.36 -5.51 9.84
CA ASP A 147 29.48 -4.67 10.28
C ASP A 147 30.54 -5.46 11.07
N ASP A 148 30.18 -6.55 11.76
CA ASP A 148 31.13 -7.41 12.47
C ASP A 148 32.13 -8.15 11.56
N GLN A 149 31.87 -8.28 10.26
CA GLN A 149 32.76 -8.99 9.33
C GLN A 149 33.76 -8.07 8.59
N ARG A 150 33.73 -6.75 8.83
CA ARG A 150 34.65 -5.81 8.14
C ARG A 150 35.93 -5.49 8.92
N GLU A 151 36.00 -5.78 10.21
CA GLU A 151 37.18 -5.41 11.03
C GLU A 151 38.34 -6.40 10.96
N ASP A 152 38.15 -7.62 10.44
CA ASP A 152 39.17 -8.68 10.47
C ASP A 152 40.08 -8.76 9.23
N ARG A 153 40.09 -7.74 8.35
CA ARG A 153 41.04 -7.73 7.22
C ARG A 153 42.42 -7.30 7.73
N PRO A 154 43.46 -8.17 7.70
CA PRO A 154 44.79 -7.78 8.15
C PRO A 154 45.29 -6.65 7.25
N THR A 155 45.69 -5.54 7.87
CA THR A 155 46.38 -4.47 7.15
C THR A 155 47.75 -4.99 6.75
N ASP A 156 47.92 -5.30 5.48
CA ASP A 156 49.21 -5.70 4.93
C ASP A 156 50.12 -4.47 4.85
N ARG A 157 50.72 -4.11 5.99
CA ARG A 157 51.91 -3.26 6.07
C ARG A 157 53.13 -4.16 6.04
N GLN A 158 53.65 -4.43 4.84
CA GLN A 158 55.05 -4.78 4.65
C GLN A 158 55.70 -3.65 3.83
N ALA A 159 56.55 -2.83 4.48
CA ALA A 159 58.00 -3.03 4.49
C ALA A 159 58.55 -2.84 3.06
N GLY A 160 58.92 -1.63 2.66
CA GLY A 160 60.20 -1.05 3.07
C GLY A 160 61.32 -1.72 2.28
N ARG A 161 61.87 -1.05 1.26
CA ARG A 161 63.15 -1.39 0.62
C ARG A 161 63.70 -0.17 -0.17
N PRO A 162 65.02 -0.11 -0.43
CA PRO A 162 65.88 0.95 0.07
C PRO A 162 66.37 1.88 -1.03
N ALA A 163 67.13 2.89 -0.61
CA ALA A 163 67.82 3.85 -1.46
C ALA A 163 68.72 3.21 -2.53
N ASP A 164 68.64 3.75 -3.75
CA ASP A 164 69.77 4.09 -4.62
C ASP A 164 69.37 5.30 -5.47
#